data_AF-A0A942FUT9-F1
#
_entry.id   AF-A0A942FUT9-F1
#
_cell.length_a   1.000
_cell.length_b   1.000
_cell.length_c   1.000
_cell.angle_alpha   90.00
_cell.angle_beta   90.00
_cell.angle_gamma   90.00
#
_symmetry.space_group_name_H-M   'P 1'
#
loop_
_entity.id
_entity.type
_entity.pdbx_description
1 polymer ?
#
loop_
_entity_poly.entity_id
_entity_poly.type
_entity_poly.pdbx_seq_one_letter_code
_entity_poly.pdbx_strand_id
1 'polypeptide(L)'
;MLAGQSQKEGYVNEITARLDALLHCAVEAEQTAPPTAPVDGQCWLIATSASGEWSGKSGQIAMRQAGNWLYAQPRDGMRLFNRASDQDMLFNAGWQAASRPATPSGGTTIDAEARTAIAAIMASLTTAGIIPAN
;
A
#
# COMPACT_ATOMS: atom_id res chain seq x y z
N MET A 1 29.76 15.12 27.56
CA MET A 1 28.64 14.90 26.63
C MET A 1 27.44 14.44 27.44
N LEU A 2 26.33 15.20 27.42
CA LEU A 2 25.13 14.89 28.21
C LEU A 2 24.38 13.71 27.59
N ALA A 3 24.30 12.59 28.32
CA ALA A 3 23.61 11.37 27.91
C ALA A 3 22.13 11.56 27.52
N GLY A 4 21.48 12.65 27.95
CA GLY A 4 20.09 12.96 27.62
C GLY A 4 19.85 13.49 26.21
N GLN A 5 20.86 14.05 25.54
CA GLN A 5 20.69 14.61 24.19
C GLN A 5 20.61 13.51 23.13
N SER A 6 21.45 12.47 23.26
CA SER A 6 21.47 11.30 22.37
C SER A 6 20.17 10.47 22.44
N GLN A 7 19.56 10.33 23.61
CA GLN A 7 18.28 9.59 23.73
C GLN A 7 17.13 10.32 23.05
N LYS A 8 17.04 11.65 23.20
CA LYS A 8 16.00 12.46 22.55
C LYS A 8 16.11 12.39 21.03
N GLU A 9 17.32 12.49 20.50
CA GLU A 9 17.59 12.39 19.06
C GLU A 9 17.13 11.04 18.49
N GLY A 10 17.34 9.94 19.21
CA GLY A 10 16.82 8.62 18.81
C GLY A 10 15.30 8.60 18.63
N TYR A 11 14.54 9.08 19.61
CA TYR A 11 13.07 9.15 19.51
C TYR A 11 12.59 10.08 18.40
N VAL A 12 13.23 11.24 18.23
CA VAL A 12 12.87 12.20 17.17
C VAL A 12 13.14 11.62 15.78
N ASN A 13 14.24 10.88 15.62
CA ASN A 13 14.56 10.23 14.36
C ASN A 13 13.55 9.12 14.02
N GLU A 14 13.12 8.34 15.01
CA GLU A 14 12.09 7.31 14.78
C GLU A 14 10.73 7.94 14.40
N ILE A 15 10.33 9.03 15.08
CA ILE A 15 9.09 9.76 14.74
C ILE A 15 9.16 10.29 13.31
N THR A 16 10.28 10.92 12.96
CA THR A 16 10.49 11.48 11.62
C THR A 16 10.47 10.39 10.55
N ALA A 17 11.09 9.23 10.81
CA ALA A 17 11.08 8.10 9.89
C ALA A 17 9.67 7.53 9.65
N ARG A 18 8.86 7.38 10.72
CA ARG A 18 7.46 6.96 10.57
C ARG A 18 6.63 8.00 9.82
N LEU A 19 6.88 9.28 10.06
CA LEU A 19 6.16 10.36 9.38
C LEU A 19 6.50 10.38 7.89
N ASP A 20 7.77 10.26 7.53
CA ASP A 20 8.23 10.19 6.14
C ASP A 20 7.59 9.01 5.39
N ALA A 21 7.61 7.82 6.01
CA ALA A 21 7.01 6.62 5.44
C ALA A 21 5.48 6.68 5.30
N LEU A 22 4.78 7.38 6.19
CA LEU A 22 3.31 7.42 6.21
C LEU A 22 2.69 8.62 5.49
N LEU A 23 3.42 9.72 5.32
CA LEU A 23 2.89 10.94 4.68
C LEU A 23 2.54 10.72 3.21
N HIS A 24 3.36 9.95 2.50
CA HIS A 24 3.12 9.51 1.13
C HIS A 24 3.22 7.98 1.06
N CYS A 25 2.41 7.31 1.87
CA CYS A 25 2.53 5.88 2.08
C CYS A 25 2.40 5.10 0.77
N ALA A 26 3.51 4.48 0.37
CA ALA A 26 3.56 3.62 -0.81
C ALA A 26 4.31 2.34 -0.44
N VAL A 27 3.67 1.21 -0.69
CA VAL A 27 4.20 -0.12 -0.43
C VAL A 27 4.70 -0.75 -1.71
N GLU A 28 5.77 -1.54 -1.60
CA GLU A 28 6.31 -2.32 -2.71
C GLU A 28 5.33 -3.42 -3.13
N ALA A 29 4.74 -4.11 -2.15
CA ALA A 29 3.76 -5.17 -2.36
C ALA A 29 2.96 -5.48 -1.07
N GLU A 30 1.88 -6.25 -1.24
CA GLU A 30 1.23 -6.99 -0.15
C GLU A 30 1.79 -8.43 -0.10
N GLN A 31 2.33 -8.86 1.04
CA GLN A 31 2.96 -10.19 1.17
C GLN A 31 2.96 -10.71 2.61
N THR A 32 3.14 -12.03 2.79
CA THR A 32 3.03 -12.72 4.09
C THR A 32 4.34 -12.84 4.87
N ALA A 33 5.49 -12.59 4.25
CA ALA A 33 6.80 -12.71 4.86
C ALA A 33 7.70 -11.53 4.46
N PRO A 34 8.69 -11.15 5.28
CA PRO A 34 9.67 -10.14 4.89
C PRO A 34 10.36 -10.51 3.56
N PRO A 35 10.67 -9.53 2.70
CA PRO A 35 11.49 -9.80 1.52
C PRO A 35 12.90 -10.25 1.96
N THR A 36 13.62 -10.95 1.10
CA THR A 36 14.96 -11.46 1.41
C THR A 36 16.03 -10.37 1.49
N ALA A 37 15.85 -9.25 0.79
CA ALA A 37 16.78 -8.13 0.74
C ALA A 37 16.04 -6.78 0.77
N PRO A 38 15.39 -6.41 1.89
CA PRO A 38 14.73 -5.11 2.02
C PRO A 38 15.76 -3.98 2.09
N VAL A 39 15.49 -2.88 1.39
CA VAL A 39 16.25 -1.63 1.47
C VAL A 39 15.55 -0.67 2.43
N ASP A 40 16.31 0.09 3.20
CA ASP A 40 15.77 1.13 4.06
C ASP A 40 14.93 2.15 3.24
N GLY A 41 13.81 2.60 3.81
CA GLY A 41 12.81 3.45 3.16
C GLY A 41 11.71 2.69 2.43
N GLN A 42 11.87 1.38 2.18
CA GLN A 42 10.82 0.58 1.58
C GLN A 42 9.74 0.18 2.59
N CYS A 43 8.51 0.05 2.09
CA CYS A 43 7.35 -0.33 2.90
C CYS A 43 6.61 -1.51 2.28
N TRP A 44 5.92 -2.29 3.10
CA TRP A 44 5.09 -3.42 2.68
C TRP A 44 3.79 -3.46 3.46
N LEU A 45 2.72 -3.89 2.79
CA LEU A 45 1.50 -4.28 3.45
C LEU A 45 1.63 -5.75 3.89
N ILE A 46 1.49 -6.01 5.19
CA ILE A 46 1.58 -7.37 5.71
C ILE A 46 0.25 -8.08 5.49
N ALA A 47 0.25 -9.09 4.64
CA ALA A 47 -0.93 -9.91 4.35
C ALA A 47 -1.38 -10.75 5.56
N THR A 48 -2.56 -11.36 5.44
CA THR A 48 -3.02 -12.38 6.40
C THR A 48 -2.03 -13.55 6.50
N SER A 49 -1.99 -14.24 7.64
CA SER A 49 -1.06 -15.36 7.87
C SER A 49 0.42 -14.93 7.82
N ALA A 50 0.73 -13.80 8.44
CA ALA A 50 2.09 -13.27 8.49
C ALA A 50 3.08 -14.23 9.16
N SER A 51 4.31 -14.26 8.65
CA SER A 51 5.36 -15.21 9.04
C SER A 51 6.72 -14.53 9.18
N GLY A 52 7.71 -15.26 9.69
CA GLY A 52 9.04 -14.71 9.96
C GLY A 52 9.00 -13.55 10.96
N GLU A 53 9.75 -12.49 10.69
CA GLU A 53 9.78 -11.28 11.53
C GLU A 53 8.41 -10.56 11.61
N TRP A 54 7.51 -10.84 10.66
CA TRP A 54 6.19 -10.21 10.59
C TRP A 54 5.10 -11.01 11.33
N SER A 55 5.43 -12.13 11.97
CA SER A 55 4.48 -12.95 12.71
C SER A 55 3.68 -12.12 13.73
N GLY A 56 2.34 -12.24 13.68
CA GLY A 56 1.42 -11.48 14.53
C GLY A 56 1.20 -10.01 14.13
N LYS A 57 1.67 -9.59 12.94
CA LYS A 57 1.55 -8.22 12.41
C LYS A 57 0.67 -8.09 11.18
N SER A 58 -0.13 -9.12 10.84
CA SER A 58 -1.06 -9.07 9.70
C SER A 58 -1.93 -7.81 9.70
N GLY A 59 -2.09 -7.21 8.53
CA GLY A 59 -2.83 -5.96 8.29
C GLY A 59 -2.05 -4.68 8.57
N GLN A 60 -0.87 -4.76 9.20
CA GLN A 60 -0.02 -3.59 9.45
C GLN A 60 0.83 -3.23 8.24
N ILE A 61 1.31 -1.99 8.22
CA ILE A 61 2.33 -1.53 7.28
C ILE A 61 3.71 -1.76 7.94
N ALA A 62 4.54 -2.58 7.31
CA ALA A 62 5.95 -2.76 7.67
C ALA A 62 6.80 -1.71 6.94
N MET A 63 7.67 -1.00 7.64
CA MET A 63 8.59 -0.01 7.10
C MET A 63 10.01 -0.43 7.46
N ARG A 64 10.90 -0.52 6.48
CA ARG A 64 12.31 -0.84 6.72
C ARG A 64 13.06 0.44 7.03
N GLN A 65 13.69 0.55 8.19
CA GLN A 65 14.45 1.74 8.58
C GLN A 65 15.66 1.38 9.45
N ALA A 66 16.84 1.89 9.07
CA ALA A 66 18.09 1.71 9.80
C ALA A 66 18.36 0.24 10.18
N GLY A 67 18.06 -0.69 9.25
CA GLY A 67 18.23 -2.12 9.48
C GLY A 67 17.17 -2.79 10.37
N ASN A 68 16.13 -2.07 10.80
CA ASN A 68 15.04 -2.58 11.63
C ASN A 68 13.68 -2.49 10.91
N TRP A 69 12.70 -3.24 11.42
CA TRP A 69 11.31 -3.11 11.03
C TRP A 69 10.55 -2.19 11.99
N LEU A 70 9.99 -1.12 11.44
CA LEU A 70 8.96 -0.33 12.11
C LEU A 70 7.59 -0.78 11.60
N TYR A 71 6.59 -0.74 12.47
CA TYR A 71 5.24 -1.16 12.12
C TYR A 71 4.22 -0.08 12.44
N ALA A 72 3.27 0.12 11.52
CA ALA A 72 2.15 1.02 11.69
C ALA A 72 0.82 0.25 11.61
N GLN A 73 -0.01 0.42 12.63
CA GLN A 73 -1.40 -0.01 12.60
C GLN A 73 -2.21 0.96 11.73
N PRO A 74 -2.94 0.47 10.72
CA PRO A 74 -3.79 1.33 9.91
C PRO A 74 -4.98 1.86 10.72
N ARG A 75 -5.56 2.95 10.23
CA ARG A 75 -6.77 3.58 10.79
C ARG A 75 -7.74 3.86 9.65
N ASP A 76 -9.02 3.90 9.96
CA ASP A 76 -10.04 4.22 8.95
C ASP A 76 -9.76 5.56 8.27
N GLY A 77 -9.86 5.58 6.95
CA GLY A 77 -9.52 6.72 6.12
C GLY A 77 -8.05 6.77 5.67
N MET A 78 -7.18 5.91 6.20
CA MET A 78 -5.80 5.80 5.72
C MET A 78 -5.79 5.30 4.27
N ARG A 79 -4.93 5.90 3.46
CA ARG A 79 -4.67 5.48 2.08
C ARG A 79 -3.22 5.09 1.92
N LEU A 80 -2.97 4.14 1.05
CA LEU A 80 -1.63 3.82 0.56
C LEU A 80 -1.68 3.50 -0.92
N PHE A 81 -0.53 3.64 -1.58
CA PHE A 81 -0.35 3.20 -2.96
C PHE A 81 0.43 1.88 -2.99
N ASN A 82 -0.10 0.86 -3.66
CA ASN A 82 0.58 -0.41 -3.86
C ASN A 82 1.26 -0.43 -5.22
N ARG A 83 2.60 -0.38 -5.23
CA ARG A 83 3.42 -0.35 -6.44
C ARG A 83 3.34 -1.63 -7.27
N ALA A 84 3.10 -2.78 -6.63
CA ALA A 84 2.99 -4.05 -7.35
C ALA A 84 1.73 -4.13 -8.22
N SER A 85 0.63 -3.52 -7.77
CA SER A 85 -0.66 -3.49 -8.48
C SER A 85 -0.95 -2.17 -9.17
N ASP A 86 -0.07 -1.17 -9.04
CA ASP A 86 -0.25 0.20 -9.52
C ASP A 86 -1.57 0.82 -9.02
N GLN A 87 -1.89 0.61 -7.74
CA GLN A 87 -3.23 0.86 -7.22
C GLN A 87 -3.26 1.49 -5.81
N ASP A 88 -4.15 2.45 -5.62
CA ASP A 88 -4.56 3.00 -4.33
C ASP A 88 -5.43 2.03 -3.53
N MET A 89 -5.12 1.91 -2.24
CA MET A 89 -5.90 1.16 -1.27
C MET A 89 -6.43 2.08 -0.18
N LEU A 90 -7.67 1.86 0.24
CA LEU A 90 -8.31 2.56 1.36
C LEU A 90 -8.47 1.60 2.54
N PHE A 91 -8.03 2.00 3.72
CA PHE A 91 -8.37 1.28 4.94
C PHE A 91 -9.73 1.74 5.46
N ASN A 92 -10.66 0.80 5.59
CA ASN A 92 -11.97 0.95 6.21
C ASN A 92 -12.40 -0.38 6.81
N ALA A 93 -12.15 -0.57 8.11
CA ALA A 93 -12.24 -1.86 8.82
C ALA A 93 -11.47 -3.02 8.16
N GLY A 94 -10.48 -2.69 7.32
CA GLY A 94 -9.75 -3.60 6.45
C GLY A 94 -9.26 -2.87 5.20
N TRP A 95 -8.23 -3.40 4.55
CA TRP A 95 -7.71 -2.82 3.30
C TRP A 95 -8.65 -3.13 2.14
N GLN A 96 -9.05 -2.10 1.41
CA GLN A 96 -9.92 -2.19 0.26
C GLN A 96 -9.18 -1.74 -0.99
N ALA A 97 -9.21 -2.57 -2.03
CA ALA A 97 -8.71 -2.28 -3.36
C ALA A 97 -9.86 -2.47 -4.36
N ALA A 98 -10.02 -1.56 -5.32
CA ALA A 98 -11.10 -1.67 -6.29
C ALA A 98 -10.76 -2.73 -7.35
N SER A 99 -11.68 -3.66 -7.61
CA SER A 99 -11.47 -4.62 -8.69
C SER A 99 -11.75 -4.00 -10.06
N ARG A 100 -11.00 -4.45 -11.07
CA ARG A 100 -11.27 -4.07 -12.46
C ARG A 100 -12.56 -4.75 -12.93
N PRO A 101 -13.57 -4.00 -13.39
CA PRO A 101 -14.79 -4.60 -13.92
C PRO A 101 -14.51 -5.28 -15.28
N ALA A 102 -15.27 -6.32 -15.60
CA ALA A 102 -15.20 -6.97 -16.90
C ALA A 102 -15.67 -6.02 -18.02
N THR A 103 -14.98 -6.04 -19.15
CA THR A 103 -15.38 -5.25 -20.33
C THR A 103 -16.71 -5.79 -20.90
N PRO A 104 -17.63 -4.92 -21.34
CA PRO A 104 -18.87 -5.38 -21.96
C PRO A 104 -18.59 -6.17 -23.24
N SER A 105 -18.89 -7.48 -23.24
CA SER A 105 -18.67 -8.38 -24.36
C SER A 105 -19.97 -8.95 -24.96
N GLY A 106 -21.08 -8.98 -24.21
CA GLY A 106 -22.37 -9.53 -24.64
C GLY A 106 -23.43 -8.51 -25.05
N GLY A 107 -24.70 -8.94 -25.04
CA GLY A 107 -25.89 -8.13 -25.31
C GLY A 107 -26.53 -8.39 -26.69
N THR A 108 -27.86 -8.37 -26.74
CA THR A 108 -28.64 -8.50 -28.00
C THR A 108 -28.63 -7.21 -28.81
N THR A 109 -28.47 -6.06 -28.15
CA THR A 109 -28.24 -4.75 -28.78
C THR A 109 -26.86 -4.26 -28.39
N ILE A 110 -26.04 -3.96 -29.39
CA ILE A 110 -24.65 -3.55 -29.20
C ILE A 110 -24.53 -2.07 -29.57
N ASP A 111 -24.36 -1.24 -28.54
CA ASP A 111 -23.97 0.16 -28.71
C ASP A 111 -22.43 0.26 -28.71
N ALA A 112 -21.86 0.61 -29.85
CA ALA A 112 -20.41 0.73 -30.04
C ALA A 112 -19.81 1.99 -29.40
N GLU A 113 -20.58 3.09 -29.37
CA GLU A 113 -20.16 4.34 -28.75
C GLU A 113 -20.10 4.17 -27.23
N ALA A 114 -21.14 3.57 -26.64
CA ALA A 114 -21.16 3.26 -25.21
C ALA A 114 -20.00 2.34 -24.78
N ARG A 115 -19.69 1.30 -25.57
CA ARG A 115 -18.52 0.43 -25.27
C ARG A 115 -17.21 1.17 -25.30
N THR A 116 -17.04 2.05 -26.29
CA THR A 116 -15.84 2.87 -26.41
C THR A 116 -15.70 3.80 -25.21
N ALA A 117 -16.79 4.46 -24.80
CA ALA A 117 -16.81 5.33 -23.63
C ALA A 117 -16.48 4.58 -22.33
N ILE A 118 -17.07 3.39 -22.12
CA ILE A 118 -16.78 2.55 -20.94
C ILE A 118 -15.31 2.12 -20.91
N ALA A 119 -14.75 1.70 -22.06
CA ALA A 119 -13.33 1.36 -22.17
C ALA A 119 -12.42 2.54 -21.83
N ALA A 120 -12.76 3.74 -22.30
CA ALA A 120 -12.02 4.96 -21.99
C ALA A 120 -12.06 5.31 -20.49
N ILE A 121 -13.23 5.17 -19.84
CA ILE A 121 -13.37 5.38 -18.39
C ILE A 121 -12.50 4.39 -17.62
N MET A 122 -12.54 3.10 -17.97
CA MET A 122 -11.67 2.10 -17.32
C MET A 122 -10.19 2.44 -17.49
N ALA A 123 -9.77 2.88 -18.68
CA ALA A 123 -8.38 3.31 -18.90
C ALA A 123 -8.01 4.52 -18.03
N SER A 124 -8.88 5.53 -17.92
CA SER A 124 -8.66 6.67 -17.03
C SER A 124 -8.58 6.27 -15.55
N LEU A 125 -9.40 5.32 -15.10
CA LEU A 125 -9.35 4.80 -13.73
C LEU A 125 -8.06 4.01 -13.45
N THR A 126 -7.57 3.24 -14.42
CA THR A 126 -6.26 2.59 -14.32
C THR A 126 -5.14 3.62 -14.23
N THR A 127 -5.13 4.63 -15.10
CA THR A 127 -4.10 5.70 -15.05
C THR A 127 -4.14 6.50 -13.75
N ALA A 128 -5.33 6.66 -13.15
CA ALA A 128 -5.48 7.29 -11.84
C ALA A 128 -5.09 6.39 -10.67
N GLY A 129 -4.66 5.15 -10.91
CA GLY A 129 -4.34 4.18 -9.86
C GLY A 129 -5.56 3.69 -9.08
N ILE A 130 -6.78 3.83 -9.59
CA ILE A 130 -7.99 3.41 -8.86
C ILE A 130 -8.25 1.92 -9.01
N ILE A 131 -8.05 1.36 -10.21
CA ILE A 131 -8.22 -0.07 -10.53
C ILE A 131 -6.93 -0.63 -11.12
N PRO A 132 -6.61 -1.93 -10.95
CA PRO A 132 -5.40 -2.51 -11.51
C PRO A 132 -5.44 -2.51 -13.05
N ALA A 133 -4.27 -2.59 -13.67
CA ALA A 133 -4.15 -2.64 -15.13
C ALA A 133 -4.73 -3.92 -15.73
N ASN A 134 -4.61 -5.06 -15.02
CA ASN A 134 -5.10 -6.38 -15.44
C ASN A 134 -5.81 -7.11 -14.30
#